data_AF-A0A562JKR7-F1
#
_entry.id   AF-A0A562JKR7-F1
#
_cell.length_a   1.000
_cell.length_b   1.000
_cell.length_c   1.000
_cell.angle_alpha   90.00
_cell.angle_beta   90.00
_cell.angle_gamma   90.00
#
_symmetry.space_group_name_H-M   'P 1'
#
loop_
_entity.id
_entity.type
_entity.pdbx_description
1 polymer ?
#
loop_
_entity_poly.entity_id
_entity_poly.type
_entity_poly.pdbx_seq_one_letter_code
_entity_poly.pdbx_strand_id
1 'polypeptide(L)'
;MKINNKNLIIILLTIGILLVGWSVIESINKNTYEKYSYDVNRFEENYQRLMISLDTFVEMPTVENYSEIQFRMGVMSSTLTSLYKSMRDCYKKGLIEKDISPYEGAEVVDTVNRELLSSSELITKSINLNGSRLELDKNKIKELYETLNSLNALLKPYYDDLNHYYK
;
A
#
# COMPACT_ATOMS: atom_id res chain seq x y z
N MET A 1 -33.31 -31.58 -35.85
CA MET A 1 -31.86 -31.58 -36.20
C MET A 1 -31.21 -32.80 -35.58
N LYS A 2 -30.73 -33.77 -36.38
CA LYS A 2 -29.87 -34.84 -35.85
C LYS A 2 -28.49 -34.22 -35.61
N ILE A 3 -28.13 -34.04 -34.35
CA ILE A 3 -26.77 -33.62 -34.00
C ILE A 3 -25.85 -34.76 -34.44
N ASN A 4 -24.94 -34.46 -35.36
CA ASN A 4 -24.01 -35.45 -35.89
C ASN A 4 -22.93 -35.72 -34.83
N ASN A 5 -22.63 -36.98 -34.50
CA ASN A 5 -21.73 -37.33 -33.39
C ASN A 5 -20.35 -36.65 -33.49
N LYS A 6 -19.85 -36.38 -34.71
CA LYS A 6 -18.62 -35.60 -34.93
C LYS A 6 -18.73 -34.13 -34.49
N ASN A 7 -19.86 -33.48 -34.73
CA ASN A 7 -20.09 -32.09 -34.30
C ASN A 7 -20.19 -31.99 -32.77
N LEU A 8 -20.76 -33.01 -32.12
CA LEU A 8 -20.84 -33.06 -30.65
C LEU A 8 -19.44 -33.13 -30.00
N ILE A 9 -18.55 -33.95 -30.56
CA ILE A 9 -17.16 -34.08 -30.09
C ILE A 9 -16.39 -32.76 -30.24
N ILE A 10 -16.55 -32.07 -31.35
CA ILE A 10 -15.91 -30.77 -31.60
C ILE A 10 -16.40 -29.71 -30.60
N ILE A 11 -17.71 -29.66 -30.34
CA ILE A 11 -18.30 -28.75 -29.35
C ILE A 11 -17.75 -29.04 -27.95
N LEU A 12 -17.69 -30.32 -27.54
CA LEU A 12 -17.13 -30.71 -26.24
C LEU A 12 -15.65 -30.34 -26.10
N LEU A 13 -14.85 -30.53 -27.15
CA LEU A 13 -13.45 -30.11 -27.16
C LEU A 13 -13.30 -28.59 -27.03
N THR A 14 -14.16 -27.82 -27.70
CA THR A 14 -14.12 -26.36 -27.66
C THR A 14 -14.50 -25.85 -26.27
N ILE A 15 -15.54 -26.41 -25.66
CA ILE A 15 -15.94 -26.11 -24.28
C ILE A 15 -14.84 -26.51 -23.30
N GLY A 16 -14.23 -27.68 -23.47
CA GLY A 16 -13.13 -28.14 -22.63
C GLY A 16 -11.92 -27.18 -22.65
N ILE A 17 -11.52 -26.72 -23.83
CA ILE A 17 -10.44 -25.73 -23.98
C ILE A 17 -10.82 -24.40 -23.30
N LEU A 18 -12.06 -23.95 -23.46
CA LEU A 18 -12.55 -22.71 -22.83
C LEU A 18 -12.54 -22.80 -21.30
N LEU A 19 -12.97 -23.94 -20.72
CA LEU A 19 -12.97 -24.16 -19.28
C LEU A 19 -11.56 -24.22 -18.69
N VAL A 20 -10.62 -24.86 -19.39
CA VAL A 20 -9.20 -24.86 -18.98
C VAL A 20 -8.59 -23.47 -19.08
N GLY A 21 -8.92 -22.72 -20.16
CA GLY A 21 -8.50 -21.32 -20.28
C GLY A 21 -9.05 -20.46 -19.15
N TRP A 22 -10.32 -20.67 -18.77
CA TRP A 22 -10.95 -19.95 -17.67
C TRP A 22 -10.29 -20.24 -16.32
N SER A 23 -10.03 -21.50 -15.99
CA SER A 23 -9.42 -21.86 -14.70
C SER A 23 -8.00 -21.33 -14.54
N VAL A 24 -7.23 -21.24 -15.63
CA VAL A 24 -5.91 -20.61 -15.64
C VAL A 24 -6.02 -19.10 -15.38
N ILE A 25 -6.95 -18.42 -16.05
CA ILE A 25 -7.17 -16.97 -15.85
C ILE A 25 -7.61 -16.68 -14.40
N GLU A 26 -8.52 -17.48 -13.86
CA GLU A 26 -8.99 -17.37 -12.48
C GLU A 26 -7.85 -17.53 -11.47
N SER A 27 -6.99 -18.54 -11.65
CA SER A 27 -5.80 -18.75 -10.81
C SER A 27 -4.83 -17.57 -10.86
N ILE A 28 -4.56 -17.03 -12.06
CA ILE A 28 -3.69 -15.85 -12.21
C ILE A 28 -4.30 -14.62 -11.54
N ASN A 29 -5.60 -14.41 -11.68
CA ASN A 29 -6.30 -13.28 -11.10
C ASN A 29 -6.30 -13.36 -9.57
N LYS A 30 -6.54 -14.55 -9.00
CA LYS A 30 -6.43 -14.80 -7.56
C LYS A 30 -5.04 -14.45 -7.03
N ASN A 31 -3.99 -14.97 -7.65
CA ASN A 31 -2.61 -14.67 -7.23
C ASN A 31 -2.28 -13.17 -7.32
N THR A 32 -2.82 -12.48 -8.34
CA THR A 32 -2.62 -11.03 -8.51
C THR A 32 -3.28 -10.25 -7.38
N TYR A 33 -4.52 -10.60 -7.04
CA TYR A 33 -5.26 -9.99 -5.94
C TYR A 33 -4.63 -10.28 -4.57
N GLU A 34 -4.23 -11.52 -4.31
CA GLU A 34 -3.56 -11.89 -3.05
C GLU A 34 -2.27 -11.08 -2.83
N LYS A 35 -1.50 -10.86 -3.90
CA LYS A 35 -0.32 -10.00 -3.84
C LYS A 35 -0.68 -8.55 -3.50
N TYR A 36 -1.70 -8.00 -4.15
CA TYR A 36 -2.18 -6.66 -3.85
C TYR A 36 -2.61 -6.54 -2.38
N SER A 37 -3.44 -7.46 -1.90
CA SER A 37 -3.87 -7.49 -0.50
C SER A 37 -2.69 -7.59 0.48
N TYR A 38 -1.69 -8.42 0.17
CA TYR A 38 -0.47 -8.52 0.97
C TYR A 38 0.30 -7.19 1.02
N ASP A 39 0.49 -6.52 -0.13
CA ASP A 39 1.21 -5.24 -0.19
C ASP A 39 0.47 -4.14 0.59
N VAL A 40 -0.86 -4.09 0.49
CA VAL A 40 -1.72 -3.14 1.21
C VAL A 40 -1.61 -3.36 2.73
N ASN A 41 -1.80 -4.59 3.21
CA ASN A 41 -1.71 -4.93 4.63
C ASN A 41 -0.32 -4.61 5.19
N ARG A 42 0.73 -4.92 4.42
CA ARG A 42 2.10 -4.61 4.80
C ARG A 42 2.32 -3.11 4.90
N PHE A 43 1.74 -2.31 4.01
CA PHE A 43 1.84 -0.87 4.09
C PHE A 43 1.14 -0.35 5.36
N GLU A 44 -0.09 -0.78 5.62
CA GLU A 44 -0.86 -0.38 6.81
C GLU A 44 -0.12 -0.72 8.11
N GLU A 45 0.41 -1.94 8.22
CA GLU A 45 1.19 -2.40 9.37
C GLU A 45 2.42 -1.52 9.61
N ASN A 46 3.13 -1.14 8.56
CA ASN A 46 4.30 -0.26 8.68
C ASN A 46 3.91 1.17 9.06
N TYR A 47 2.79 1.68 8.55
CA TYR A 47 2.25 2.97 9.00
C TYR A 47 1.94 2.94 10.49
N GLN A 48 1.19 1.95 10.98
CA GLN A 48 0.86 1.82 12.41
C GLN A 48 2.12 1.75 13.27
N ARG A 49 3.13 0.98 12.85
CA ARG A 49 4.43 0.92 13.54
C ARG A 49 5.18 2.24 13.53
N LEU A 50 5.18 2.96 12.42
CA LEU A 50 5.79 4.30 12.34
C LEU A 50 5.13 5.26 13.34
N MET A 51 3.80 5.24 13.45
CA MET A 51 3.09 6.09 14.41
C MET A 51 3.46 5.75 15.85
N ILE A 52 3.55 4.46 16.21
CA ILE A 52 4.00 4.02 17.54
C ILE A 52 5.44 4.46 17.83
N SER A 53 6.34 4.33 16.85
CA SER A 53 7.73 4.80 16.99
C SER A 53 7.81 6.30 17.18
N LEU A 54 6.94 7.07 16.49
CA LEU A 54 6.84 8.51 16.66
C LEU A 54 6.35 8.89 18.06
N ASP A 55 5.29 8.26 18.55
CA ASP A 55 4.77 8.48 19.90
C ASP A 55 5.87 8.21 20.95
N THR A 56 6.58 7.09 20.80
CA THR A 56 7.68 6.70 21.70
C THR A 56 8.82 7.72 21.67
N PHE A 57 9.17 8.25 20.49
CA PHE A 57 10.18 9.29 20.36
C PHE A 57 9.78 10.61 21.01
N VAL A 58 8.51 11.00 20.90
CA VAL A 58 7.99 12.22 21.52
C VAL A 58 8.03 12.14 23.04
N GLU A 59 7.71 10.97 23.61
CA GLU A 59 7.77 10.73 25.05
C GLU A 59 9.22 10.60 25.56
N MET A 60 10.06 9.90 24.81
CA MET A 60 11.43 9.57 25.18
C MET A 60 12.38 9.84 24.00
N PRO A 61 12.82 11.09 23.78
CA PRO A 61 13.63 11.43 22.63
C PRO A 61 15.05 10.88 22.78
N THR A 62 15.35 9.82 22.02
CA THR A 62 16.67 9.19 21.93
C THR A 62 17.11 9.06 20.48
N VAL A 63 18.42 8.89 20.25
CA VAL A 63 18.98 8.63 18.90
C VAL A 63 18.47 7.31 18.32
N GLU A 64 18.24 6.30 19.18
CA GLU A 64 17.68 5.00 18.78
C GLU A 64 16.26 5.16 18.25
N ASN A 65 15.41 5.88 19.00
CA ASN A 65 14.01 6.13 18.61
C ASN A 65 13.95 6.94 17.30
N TYR A 66 14.82 7.95 17.13
CA TYR A 66 14.94 8.69 15.87
C TYR A 66 15.34 7.77 14.69
N SER A 67 16.32 6.89 14.91
CA SER A 67 16.81 5.97 13.87
C SER A 67 15.72 4.98 13.45
N GLU A 68 14.92 4.51 14.41
CA GLU A 68 13.78 3.63 14.14
C GLU A 68 12.72 4.34 13.28
N ILE A 69 12.38 5.60 13.57
CA ILE A 69 11.44 6.39 12.75
C ILE A 69 11.95 6.49 11.30
N GLN A 70 13.23 6.85 11.11
CA GLN A 70 13.83 6.97 9.77
C GLN A 70 13.84 5.62 9.03
N PHE A 71 14.16 4.54 9.74
CA PHE A 71 14.07 3.18 9.19
C PHE A 71 12.65 2.85 8.72
N ARG A 72 11.64 3.12 9.55
CA ARG A 72 10.22 2.88 9.21
C ARG A 72 9.76 3.70 8.01
N MET A 73 10.12 4.98 7.93
CA MET A 73 9.84 5.82 6.75
C MET A 73 10.47 5.24 5.48
N GLY A 74 11.71 4.74 5.56
CA GLY A 74 12.38 4.06 4.44
C GLY A 74 11.67 2.77 4.01
N VAL A 75 11.24 1.95 4.97
CA VAL A 75 10.44 0.74 4.69
C VAL A 75 9.12 1.09 4.00
N MET A 76 8.42 2.14 4.47
CA MET A 76 7.17 2.59 3.84
C MET A 76 7.37 3.02 2.39
N SER A 77 8.39 3.84 2.10
CA SER A 77 8.71 4.25 0.71
C SER A 77 9.04 3.04 -0.19
N SER A 78 9.78 2.05 0.33
CA SER A 78 10.06 0.82 -0.43
C SER A 78 8.81 -0.01 -0.72
N THR A 79 7.87 -0.06 0.23
CA THR A 79 6.63 -0.86 0.13
C THR A 79 5.64 -0.22 -0.85
N LEU A 80 5.62 1.11 -0.92
CA LEU A 80 4.78 1.89 -1.82
C LEU A 80 4.97 1.50 -3.29
N THR A 81 6.21 1.26 -3.72
CA THR A 81 6.51 0.86 -5.10
C THR A 81 5.90 -0.51 -5.44
N SER A 82 5.94 -1.47 -4.50
CA SER A 82 5.31 -2.79 -4.67
C SER A 82 3.80 -2.67 -4.74
N LEU A 83 3.21 -1.92 -3.79
CA LEU A 83 1.79 -1.65 -3.70
C LEU A 83 1.23 -1.02 -4.97
N TYR A 84 1.89 0.01 -5.50
CA TYR A 84 1.47 0.64 -6.76
C TYR A 84 1.45 -0.36 -7.92
N LYS A 85 2.48 -1.20 -8.03
CA LYS A 85 2.57 -2.20 -9.09
C LYS A 85 1.44 -3.21 -8.98
N SER A 86 1.20 -3.76 -7.80
CA SER A 86 0.13 -4.77 -7.60
C SER A 86 -1.27 -4.18 -7.75
N MET A 87 -1.49 -2.94 -7.29
CA MET A 87 -2.73 -2.18 -7.52
C MET A 87 -3.00 -1.97 -9.01
N ARG A 88 -2.01 -1.48 -9.76
CA ARG A 88 -2.12 -1.27 -11.21
C ARG A 88 -2.40 -2.57 -11.96
N ASP A 89 -1.78 -3.68 -11.55
CA ASP A 89 -2.00 -4.99 -12.15
C ASP A 89 -3.44 -5.48 -11.87
N CYS A 90 -3.98 -5.27 -10.67
CA CYS A 90 -5.38 -5.56 -10.35
C CYS A 90 -6.35 -4.71 -11.18
N TYR A 91 -6.08 -3.40 -11.31
CA TYR A 91 -6.90 -2.48 -12.10
C TYR A 91 -6.95 -2.89 -13.58
N LYS A 92 -5.79 -3.15 -14.20
CA LYS A 92 -5.71 -3.61 -15.60
C LYS A 92 -6.48 -4.90 -15.87
N LYS A 93 -6.63 -5.74 -14.85
CA LYS A 93 -7.34 -7.01 -14.92
C LYS A 93 -8.83 -6.89 -14.53
N GLY A 94 -9.29 -5.70 -14.16
CA GLY A 94 -10.66 -5.46 -13.70
C GLY A 94 -10.96 -6.12 -12.36
N LEU A 95 -9.94 -6.39 -11.53
CA LEU A 95 -10.11 -7.01 -10.21
C LEU A 95 -10.49 -6.00 -9.13
N ILE A 96 -10.32 -4.71 -9.41
CA ILE A 96 -10.75 -3.59 -8.57
C ILE A 96 -11.41 -2.54 -9.47
N GLU A 97 -12.51 -1.95 -9.01
CA GLU A 97 -13.40 -1.13 -9.86
C GLU A 97 -12.87 0.30 -10.12
N LYS A 98 -11.94 0.81 -9.31
CA LYS A 98 -11.35 2.14 -9.53
C LYS A 98 -10.04 2.32 -8.78
N ASP A 99 -9.15 3.14 -9.33
CA ASP A 99 -8.22 3.89 -8.50
C ASP A 99 -9.07 4.84 -7.66
N ILE A 100 -9.21 4.56 -6.36
CA ILE A 100 -10.10 5.31 -5.44
C ILE A 100 -9.48 6.66 -5.08
N SER A 101 -8.21 6.84 -5.41
CA SER A 101 -7.49 8.09 -5.27
C SER A 101 -8.01 9.16 -6.24
N PRO A 102 -8.04 10.45 -5.83
CA PRO A 102 -8.27 11.57 -6.74
C PRO A 102 -7.15 11.80 -7.77
N TYR A 103 -6.06 11.05 -7.65
CA TYR A 103 -4.85 11.07 -8.46
C TYR A 103 -4.66 9.75 -9.21
N GLU A 104 -4.09 9.77 -10.43
CA GLU A 104 -3.68 8.53 -11.11
C GLU A 104 -2.59 7.82 -10.29
N GLY A 105 -2.54 6.49 -10.23
CA GLY A 105 -1.65 5.78 -9.29
C GLY A 105 -0.16 6.19 -9.29
N ALA A 106 0.39 6.73 -10.39
CA ALA A 106 1.73 7.31 -10.40
C ALA A 106 1.84 8.59 -9.54
N GLU A 107 0.81 9.45 -9.61
CA GLU A 107 0.69 10.67 -8.82
C GLU A 107 0.48 10.35 -7.32
N VAL A 108 -0.16 9.23 -6.97
CA VAL A 108 -0.26 8.74 -5.58
C VAL A 108 1.12 8.40 -5.04
N VAL A 109 1.92 7.64 -5.80
CA VAL A 109 3.28 7.26 -5.40
C VAL A 109 4.15 8.50 -5.20
N ASP A 110 4.09 9.44 -6.14
CA ASP A 110 4.86 10.67 -6.07
C ASP A 110 4.43 11.55 -4.89
N THR A 111 3.13 11.60 -4.60
CA THR A 111 2.60 12.32 -3.43
C THR A 111 3.05 11.67 -2.14
N VAL A 112 2.89 10.35 -1.98
CA VAL A 112 3.29 9.65 -0.76
C VAL A 112 4.80 9.76 -0.53
N ASN A 113 5.62 9.61 -1.57
CA ASN A 113 7.08 9.78 -1.45
C ASN A 113 7.45 11.20 -1.03
N ARG A 114 6.77 12.21 -1.56
CA ARG A 114 7.00 13.62 -1.19
C ARG A 114 6.64 13.90 0.27
N GLU A 115 5.50 13.39 0.73
CA GLU A 115 5.08 13.54 2.12
C GLU A 115 5.99 12.76 3.09
N LEU A 116 6.48 11.57 2.70
CA LEU A 116 7.50 10.83 3.47
C LEU A 116 8.84 11.60 3.55
N LEU A 117 9.27 12.21 2.45
CA LEU A 117 10.46 13.05 2.43
C LEU A 117 10.27 14.29 3.32
N SER A 118 9.12 14.96 3.20
CA SER A 118 8.75 16.10 4.04
C SER A 118 8.72 15.72 5.52
N SER A 119 8.19 14.54 5.85
CA SER A 119 8.18 13.98 7.21
C SER A 119 9.60 13.76 7.73
N SER A 120 10.49 13.21 6.90
CA SER A 120 11.91 13.02 7.26
C SER A 120 12.61 14.36 7.53
N GLU A 121 12.34 15.40 6.73
CA GLU A 121 12.86 16.73 7.00
C GLU A 121 12.30 17.35 8.29
N LEU A 122 10.99 17.20 8.52
CA LEU A 122 10.32 17.74 9.70
C LEU A 122 10.85 17.10 10.99
N ILE A 123 11.06 15.78 11.01
CA ILE A 123 11.63 15.12 12.18
C ILE A 123 13.07 15.60 12.45
N THR A 124 13.90 15.76 11.41
CA THR A 124 15.25 16.31 11.58
C THR A 124 15.21 17.76 12.10
N LYS A 125 14.32 18.60 11.55
CA LYS A 125 14.14 20.00 11.98
C LYS A 125 13.51 20.12 13.37
N SER A 126 12.78 19.10 13.82
CA SER A 126 12.18 19.07 15.15
C SER A 126 13.22 18.86 16.25
N ILE A 127 14.40 18.34 15.91
CA ILE A 127 15.43 17.97 16.86
C ILE A 127 16.35 19.14 17.15
N ASN A 128 16.43 19.54 18.42
CA ASN A 128 17.41 20.46 18.96
C ASN A 128 18.37 19.71 19.90
N LEU A 129 19.65 20.04 19.82
CA LEU A 129 20.66 19.51 20.72
C LEU A 129 21.01 20.56 21.77
N ASN A 130 20.65 20.29 23.03
CA ASN A 130 20.99 21.12 24.17
C ASN A 130 21.93 20.34 25.09
N GLY A 131 23.25 20.53 24.88
CA GLY A 131 24.27 19.69 25.50
C GLY A 131 24.17 18.24 25.02
N SER A 132 23.93 17.31 25.94
CA SER A 132 23.75 15.87 25.63
C SER A 132 22.28 15.44 25.51
N ARG A 133 21.33 16.36 25.65
CA ARG A 133 19.89 16.06 25.59
C ARG A 133 19.31 16.44 24.24
N LEU A 134 18.45 15.56 23.74
CA LEU A 134 17.55 15.83 22.61
C LEU A 134 16.32 16.55 23.12
N GLU A 135 16.06 17.73 22.57
CA GLU A 135 14.83 18.49 22.81
C GLU A 135 14.03 18.59 21.50
N LEU A 136 12.71 18.49 21.60
CA LEU A 136 11.82 18.50 20.44
C LEU A 136 11.08 19.83 20.30
N ASP A 137 11.09 20.40 19.09
CA ASP A 137 10.20 21.49 18.71
C ASP A 137 8.78 20.93 18.51
N LYS A 138 7.90 21.29 19.45
CA LYS A 138 6.51 20.84 19.47
C LYS A 138 5.71 21.25 18.23
N ASN A 139 6.02 22.40 17.62
CA ASN A 139 5.33 22.83 16.41
C ASN A 139 5.72 21.94 15.23
N LYS A 140 7.01 21.59 15.12
CA LYS A 140 7.49 20.69 14.06
C LYS A 140 7.04 19.25 14.24
N ILE A 141 6.95 18.78 15.48
CA ILE A 141 6.32 17.49 15.77
C ILE A 141 4.85 17.50 15.37
N LYS A 142 4.10 18.58 15.66
CA LYS A 142 2.71 18.70 15.23
C LYS A 142 2.57 18.68 13.70
N GLU A 143 3.37 19.47 12.99
CA GLU A 143 3.42 19.46 11.52
C GLU A 143 3.71 18.05 10.98
N LEU A 144 4.65 17.32 11.60
CA LEU A 144 4.98 15.94 11.24
C LEU A 144 3.78 15.00 11.39
N TYR A 145 3.02 15.07 12.50
CA TYR A 145 1.79 14.28 12.65
C TYR A 145 0.74 14.63 11.58
N GLU A 146 0.60 15.90 11.23
CA GLU A 146 -0.33 16.34 10.18
C GLU A 146 0.07 15.74 8.81
N THR A 147 1.36 15.79 8.46
CA THR A 147 1.91 15.18 7.24
C THR A 147 1.73 13.66 7.22
N LEU A 148 2.04 12.95 8.32
CA LEU A 148 1.87 11.50 8.37
C LEU A 148 0.39 11.08 8.35
N ASN A 149 -0.52 11.86 8.93
CA ASN A 149 -1.95 11.58 8.85
C ASN A 149 -2.51 11.85 7.44
N SER A 150 -1.96 12.81 6.70
CA SER A 150 -2.35 13.06 5.30
C SER A 150 -2.08 11.82 4.42
N LEU A 151 -0.93 11.16 4.66
CA LEU A 151 -0.57 9.91 4.01
C LEU A 151 -1.59 8.80 4.27
N ASN A 152 -1.97 8.64 5.53
CA ASN A 152 -2.96 7.64 5.91
C ASN A 152 -4.31 7.93 5.27
N ALA A 153 -4.76 9.19 5.24
CA ALA A 153 -6.01 9.55 4.59
C ALA A 153 -6.02 9.22 3.09
N LEU A 154 -4.90 9.43 2.40
CA LEU A 154 -4.74 9.11 0.99
C LEU A 154 -4.81 7.60 0.74
N LEU A 155 -4.25 6.78 1.64
CA LEU A 155 -4.12 5.35 1.44
C LEU A 155 -5.20 4.51 2.13
N LYS A 156 -5.96 5.11 3.04
CA LYS A 156 -7.04 4.48 3.79
C LYS A 156 -8.11 3.79 2.93
N PRO A 157 -8.56 4.38 1.80
CA PRO A 157 -9.54 3.71 0.95
C PRO A 157 -9.06 2.34 0.46
N TYR A 158 -7.75 2.15 0.25
CA TYR A 158 -7.20 0.86 -0.19
C TYR A 158 -7.19 -0.19 0.94
N TYR A 159 -7.07 0.23 2.20
CA TYR A 159 -7.18 -0.66 3.37
C TYR A 159 -8.63 -1.11 3.57
N ASP A 160 -9.56 -0.15 3.57
CA ASP A 160 -10.96 -0.38 3.94
C ASP A 160 -11.70 -1.24 2.89
N ASP A 161 -11.37 -1.08 1.60
CA ASP A 161 -12.07 -1.77 0.51
C ASP A 161 -11.73 -3.27 0.40
N LEU A 162 -10.55 -3.69 0.85
CA LEU A 162 -10.17 -5.12 0.94
C LEU A 162 -11.13 -5.93 1.84
N ASN A 163 -11.68 -5.29 2.87
CA ASN A 163 -12.64 -5.92 3.78
C ASN A 163 -14.05 -6.07 3.17
N HIS A 164 -14.31 -5.48 1.99
CA HIS A 164 -15.60 -5.54 1.32
C HIS A 164 -15.68 -6.67 0.27
N TYR A 165 -14.56 -7.06 -0.35
CA TYR A 165 -14.52 -8.09 -1.39
C TYR A 165 -14.41 -9.54 -0.86
N TYR A 166 -14.24 -9.74 0.45
CA TYR A 166 -14.20 -11.07 1.11
C TYR A 166 -15.26 -11.21 2.22
N LYS A 167 -16.54 -11.06 1.84
CA LYS A 167 -17.68 -11.58 2.62
C LYS A 167 -18.56 -12.49 1.76
#